data_AF-A0A399ZXG3-F1
#
_entry.id   AF-A0A399ZXG3-F1
#
_cell.length_a   1.000
_cell.length_b   1.000
_cell.length_c   1.000
_cell.angle_alpha   90.00
_cell.angle_beta   90.00
_cell.angle_gamma   90.00
#
_symmetry.space_group_name_H-M   'P 1'
#
loop_
_entity.id
_entity.type
_entity.pdbx_description
1 polymer ?
#
loop_
_entity_poly.entity_id
_entity_poly.type
_entity_poly.pdbx_seq_one_letter_code
_entity_poly.pdbx_strand_id
1 'polypeptide(L)'
;GDLVLDSFAGSGTTGAVAHKMGRRWIMVELGEHIHTHIIPRLKKVIDGEDKGGITEAVSWQGGGGFRYYRLAPSLLEQDKWGNWVISKQYNAAMLAEALCKLEGFTYAPSDSAYWQHGHSTERDFIYVTTQNLSHAQLQQLSAEVGAERSLLVLCLAFRGRADRFENLTVKKIPTQVLARCEWGHDDYSLKVENLPHAPDVTGFRKPVTSDGQLSLPNVTDF
;
A
#
# COMPACT_ATOMS: atom_id res chain seq x y z
N GLY A 1 -5.37 -8.09 -18.84
CA GLY A 1 -4.63 -6.99 -19.48
C GLY A 1 -3.46 -6.57 -18.61
N ASP A 2 -2.47 -5.95 -19.24
CA ASP A 2 -1.25 -5.45 -18.60
C ASP A 2 -1.56 -4.33 -17.59
N LEU A 3 -0.62 -4.10 -16.67
CA LEU A 3 -0.69 -3.03 -15.68
C LEU A 3 0.04 -1.78 -16.21
N VAL A 4 -0.65 -0.64 -16.24
CA VAL A 4 -0.08 0.66 -16.60
C VAL A 4 0.19 1.46 -15.32
N LEU A 5 1.41 1.96 -15.16
CA LEU A 5 1.77 2.85 -14.06
C LEU A 5 2.09 4.24 -14.61
N ASP A 6 1.46 5.26 -14.02
CA ASP A 6 1.79 6.66 -14.25
C ASP A 6 2.10 7.33 -12.91
N SER A 7 3.36 7.70 -12.70
CA SER A 7 3.81 8.35 -11.47
C SER A 7 3.63 9.87 -11.46
N PHE A 8 3.18 10.46 -12.58
CA PHE A 8 2.96 11.90 -12.75
C PHE A 8 1.64 12.12 -13.49
N ALA A 9 0.55 11.71 -12.85
CA ALA A 9 -0.74 11.57 -13.52
C ALA A 9 -1.26 12.88 -14.14
N GLY A 10 -0.92 14.04 -13.57
CA GLY A 10 -1.28 15.37 -14.03
C GLY A 10 -2.79 15.52 -14.19
N SER A 11 -3.24 15.59 -15.44
CA SER A 11 -4.66 15.70 -15.81
C SER A 11 -5.40 14.36 -15.88
N GLY A 12 -4.74 13.25 -15.57
CA GLY A 12 -5.31 11.89 -15.57
C GLY A 12 -5.45 11.26 -16.96
N THR A 13 -4.72 11.75 -17.98
CA THR A 13 -4.85 11.28 -19.36
C THR A 13 -4.46 9.82 -19.51
N THR A 14 -3.34 9.39 -18.91
CA THR A 14 -2.88 7.99 -18.99
C THR A 14 -3.90 7.03 -18.39
N GLY A 15 -4.45 7.36 -17.22
CA GLY A 15 -5.51 6.56 -16.59
C GLY A 15 -6.78 6.53 -17.43
N ALA A 16 -7.21 7.65 -18.00
CA ALA A 16 -8.38 7.70 -18.88
C ALA A 16 -8.22 6.82 -20.13
N VAL A 17 -7.06 6.88 -20.79
CA VAL A 17 -6.75 6.04 -21.96
C VAL A 17 -6.65 4.56 -21.56
N ALA A 18 -5.90 4.24 -20.51
CA ALA A 18 -5.75 2.86 -20.03
C ALA A 18 -7.09 2.24 -19.62
N HIS A 19 -7.96 3.01 -18.98
CA HIS A 19 -9.30 2.57 -18.58
C HIS A 19 -10.15 2.24 -19.82
N LYS A 20 -10.19 3.13 -20.81
CA LYS A 20 -10.93 2.92 -22.08
C LYS A 20 -10.42 1.74 -22.89
N MET A 21 -9.14 1.40 -22.76
CA MET A 21 -8.52 0.22 -23.38
C MET A 21 -8.72 -1.07 -22.56
N GLY A 22 -9.49 -1.05 -21.46
CA GLY A 22 -9.73 -2.23 -20.62
C GLY A 22 -8.48 -2.72 -19.86
N ARG A 23 -7.51 -1.84 -19.61
CA ARG A 23 -6.27 -2.16 -18.88
C ARG A 23 -6.39 -1.85 -17.39
N ARG A 24 -5.60 -2.53 -16.57
CA ARG A 24 -5.44 -2.16 -15.16
C ARG A 24 -4.44 -1.02 -15.08
N TRP A 25 -4.67 -0.07 -14.17
CA TRP A 25 -3.79 1.08 -14.04
C TRP A 25 -3.62 1.54 -12.61
N ILE A 26 -2.48 2.18 -12.34
CA ILE A 26 -2.16 2.90 -11.11
C ILE A 26 -1.70 4.29 -11.53
N MET A 27 -2.30 5.31 -10.93
CA MET A 27 -1.91 6.71 -11.11
C MET A 27 -1.49 7.28 -9.77
N VAL A 28 -0.35 7.99 -9.75
CA VAL A 28 0.15 8.71 -8.58
C VAL A 28 0.22 10.19 -8.92
N GLU A 29 -0.22 11.03 -7.98
CA GLU A 29 -0.17 12.48 -8.11
C GLU A 29 0.12 13.11 -6.75
N LEU A 30 0.87 14.22 -6.76
CA LEU A 30 1.18 15.01 -5.58
C LEU A 30 0.31 16.27 -5.54
N GLY A 31 -0.33 16.50 -4.39
CA GLY A 31 -1.12 17.70 -4.14
C GLY A 31 -2.55 17.63 -4.71
N GLU A 32 -3.15 18.81 -4.89
CA GLU A 32 -4.60 18.96 -5.09
C GLU A 32 -5.08 18.66 -6.53
N HIS A 33 -4.17 18.39 -7.46
CA HIS A 33 -4.53 18.02 -8.84
C HIS A 33 -5.38 16.76 -8.90
N ILE A 34 -5.20 15.83 -7.96
CA ILE A 34 -6.01 14.63 -7.87
C ILE A 34 -7.49 14.94 -7.63
N HIS A 35 -7.79 15.93 -6.80
CA HIS A 35 -9.16 16.34 -6.45
C HIS A 35 -9.79 17.25 -7.49
N THR A 36 -8.98 18.12 -8.09
CA THR A 36 -9.45 19.14 -9.03
C THR A 36 -9.55 18.66 -10.48
N HIS A 37 -8.65 17.78 -10.92
CA HIS A 37 -8.55 17.35 -12.32
C HIS A 37 -8.82 15.85 -12.49
N ILE A 38 -8.08 15.00 -11.76
CA ILE A 38 -8.07 13.55 -12.02
C ILE A 38 -9.40 12.90 -11.65
N ILE A 39 -9.87 13.08 -10.40
CA ILE A 39 -11.12 12.48 -9.92
C ILE A 39 -12.33 12.91 -10.77
N PRO A 40 -12.55 14.23 -11.04
CA PRO A 40 -13.65 14.65 -11.89
C PRO A 40 -13.57 14.08 -13.31
N ARG A 41 -12.38 14.00 -13.90
CA ARG A 41 -12.20 13.42 -15.23
C ARG A 41 -12.50 11.92 -15.25
N LEU A 42 -11.96 11.15 -14.30
CA LEU A 42 -12.18 9.71 -14.24
C LEU A 42 -13.65 9.35 -13.99
N LYS A 43 -14.37 10.16 -13.20
CA LYS A 43 -15.83 10.02 -13.07
C LYS A 43 -16.51 10.15 -14.43
N LYS A 44 -16.21 11.20 -15.20
CA LYS A 44 -16.72 11.36 -16.57
C LYS A 44 -16.34 10.20 -17.49
N VAL A 45 -15.14 9.62 -17.35
CA VAL A 45 -14.74 8.43 -18.11
C VAL A 45 -15.63 7.24 -17.77
N ILE A 46 -15.88 7.00 -16.47
CA ILE A 46 -16.76 5.91 -16.01
C ILE A 46 -18.21 6.16 -16.43
N ASP A 47 -18.69 7.40 -16.37
CA ASP A 47 -20.05 7.77 -16.73
C ASP A 47 -20.26 7.82 -18.26
N GLY A 48 -19.19 7.65 -19.06
CA GLY A 48 -19.24 7.73 -20.52
C GLY A 48 -19.33 9.15 -21.08
N GLU A 49 -19.17 10.17 -20.24
CA GLU A 49 -19.28 11.58 -20.59
C GLU A 49 -17.95 12.22 -21.06
N ASP A 50 -16.81 11.53 -20.85
CA ASP A 50 -15.50 12.01 -21.30
C ASP A 50 -15.33 11.86 -22.82
N LYS A 51 -15.57 12.94 -23.56
CA LYS A 51 -15.43 13.00 -25.03
C LYS A 51 -13.99 13.15 -25.53
N GLY A 52 -13.01 13.26 -24.63
CA GLY A 52 -11.61 13.49 -25.00
C GLY A 52 -10.80 12.22 -25.33
N GLY A 53 -9.69 12.39 -26.03
CA GLY A 53 -8.74 11.30 -26.31
C GLY A 53 -9.30 10.24 -27.25
N ILE A 54 -9.19 8.96 -26.88
CA ILE A 54 -9.53 7.82 -27.73
C ILE A 54 -11.02 7.40 -27.69
N THR A 55 -11.92 8.18 -27.08
CA THR A 55 -13.32 7.77 -26.83
C THR A 55 -14.02 7.27 -28.10
N GLU A 56 -13.93 8.04 -29.19
CA GLU A 56 -14.56 7.69 -30.47
C GLU A 56 -13.87 6.49 -31.12
N ALA A 57 -12.53 6.47 -31.10
CA ALA A 57 -11.73 5.40 -31.70
C ALA A 57 -12.02 4.02 -31.10
N VAL A 58 -12.34 3.95 -29.81
CA VAL A 58 -12.71 2.69 -29.14
C VAL A 58 -14.21 2.55 -28.86
N SER A 59 -15.03 3.47 -29.36
CA SER A 59 -16.49 3.48 -29.13
C SER A 59 -16.87 3.35 -27.66
N TRP A 60 -16.13 4.02 -26.76
CA TRP A 60 -16.29 3.87 -25.31
C TRP A 60 -17.66 4.38 -24.84
N GLN A 61 -18.37 3.57 -24.04
CA GLN A 61 -19.72 3.86 -23.54
C GLN A 61 -19.79 4.10 -22.02
N GLY A 62 -18.64 4.09 -21.33
CA GLY A 62 -18.59 4.11 -19.87
C GLY A 62 -18.49 2.71 -19.23
N GLY A 63 -18.48 2.69 -17.91
CA GLY A 63 -18.34 1.50 -17.07
C GLY A 63 -17.06 1.48 -16.24
N GLY A 64 -16.92 0.46 -15.40
CA GLY A 64 -15.76 0.25 -14.53
C GLY A 64 -15.80 1.08 -13.23
N GLY A 65 -14.64 1.17 -12.59
CA GLY A 65 -14.47 1.90 -11.35
C GLY A 65 -12.99 2.11 -11.02
N PHE A 66 -12.70 3.00 -10.07
CA PHE A 66 -11.36 3.16 -9.51
C PHE A 66 -11.44 3.21 -7.99
N ARG A 67 -10.33 2.87 -7.34
CA ARG A 67 -10.14 3.11 -5.91
C ARG A 67 -9.19 4.29 -5.74
N TYR A 68 -9.53 5.17 -4.83
CA TYR A 68 -8.70 6.31 -4.46
C TYR A 68 -8.03 6.02 -3.11
N TYR A 69 -6.71 6.23 -3.07
CA TYR A 69 -5.90 6.10 -1.87
C TYR A 69 -5.13 7.40 -1.67
N ARG A 70 -4.99 7.80 -0.41
CA ARG A 70 -4.15 8.92 0.01
C ARG A 70 -3.05 8.37 0.91
N LEU A 71 -1.81 8.81 0.67
CA LEU A 71 -0.70 8.45 1.54
C LEU A 71 -0.90 9.12 2.90
N ALA A 72 -0.87 8.33 3.96
CA ALA A 72 -0.95 8.82 5.33
C ALA A 72 0.39 9.47 5.74
N PRO A 73 0.40 10.35 6.75
CA PRO A 73 1.63 10.85 7.37
C PRO A 73 2.48 9.69 7.89
N SER A 74 3.77 9.94 8.12
CA SER A 74 4.67 8.97 8.75
C SER A 74 4.08 8.44 10.07
N LEU A 75 4.09 7.11 10.26
CA LEU A 75 3.56 6.47 11.47
C LEU A 75 4.40 6.82 12.71
N LEU A 76 5.72 6.95 12.53
CA LEU A 76 6.66 7.30 13.60
C LEU A 76 7.24 8.70 13.39
N GLU A 77 7.48 9.39 14.50
CA GLU A 77 8.20 10.66 14.58
C GLU A 77 9.28 10.58 15.66
N GLN A 78 10.35 11.37 15.53
CA GLN A 78 11.34 11.50 16.60
C GLN A 78 10.91 12.58 17.60
N ASP A 79 10.99 12.25 18.87
CA ASP A 79 10.80 13.23 19.94
C ASP A 79 12.02 14.16 20.11
N LYS A 80 11.93 15.11 21.04
CA LYS A 80 13.02 16.06 21.34
C LYS A 80 14.33 15.41 21.80
N TRP A 81 14.29 14.13 22.16
CA TRP A 81 15.41 13.36 22.66
C TRP A 81 15.87 12.29 21.66
N GLY A 82 15.32 12.28 20.43
CA GLY A 82 15.69 11.34 19.37
C GLY A 82 15.03 9.96 19.49
N ASN A 83 14.04 9.78 20.35
CA ASN A 83 13.31 8.51 20.45
C ASN A 83 12.19 8.44 19.41
N TRP A 84 12.03 7.29 18.79
CA TRP A 84 10.92 7.01 17.89
C TRP A 84 9.62 6.78 18.68
N VAL A 85 8.65 7.67 18.45
CA VAL A 85 7.32 7.61 19.04
C VAL A 85 6.25 7.57 17.95
N ILE A 86 5.07 7.05 18.27
CA ILE A 86 3.93 7.07 17.34
C ILE A 86 3.51 8.53 17.12
N SER A 87 3.34 8.93 15.86
CA SER A 87 2.95 10.29 15.55
C SER A 87 1.58 10.62 16.14
N LYS A 88 1.47 11.84 16.70
CA LYS A 88 0.22 12.34 17.30
C LYS A 88 -0.93 12.50 16.30
N GLN A 89 -0.62 12.44 15.00
CA GLN A 89 -1.60 12.50 13.92
C GLN A 89 -2.40 11.21 13.78
N TYR A 90 -1.93 10.11 14.38
CA TYR A 90 -2.61 8.81 14.35
C TYR A 90 -3.58 8.67 15.52
N ASN A 91 -4.85 8.40 15.20
CA ASN A 91 -5.79 7.86 16.17
C ASN A 91 -5.68 6.33 16.27
N ALA A 92 -6.37 5.73 17.25
CA ALA A 92 -6.30 4.29 17.49
C ALA A 92 -6.75 3.44 16.29
N ALA A 93 -7.78 3.89 15.54
CA ALA A 93 -8.29 3.17 14.38
C ALA A 93 -7.29 3.21 13.20
N MET A 94 -6.74 4.40 12.90
CA MET A 94 -5.72 4.57 11.86
C MET A 94 -4.45 3.76 12.17
N LEU A 95 -4.05 3.72 13.45
CA LEU A 95 -2.90 2.93 13.88
C LEU A 95 -3.18 1.44 13.71
N ALA A 96 -4.37 0.97 14.09
CA ALA A 96 -4.77 -0.42 13.91
C ALA A 96 -4.78 -0.80 12.42
N GLU A 97 -5.38 0.04 11.56
CA GLU A 97 -5.40 -0.18 10.12
C GLU A 97 -3.99 -0.24 9.51
N ALA A 98 -3.14 0.74 9.85
CA ALA A 98 -1.77 0.80 9.34
C ALA A 98 -0.94 -0.42 9.77
N LEU A 99 -1.01 -0.81 11.04
CA LEU A 99 -0.28 -1.97 11.54
C LEU A 99 -0.83 -3.29 11.03
N CYS A 100 -2.14 -3.40 10.82
CA CYS A 100 -2.72 -4.55 10.13
C CYS A 100 -2.08 -4.71 8.75
N LYS A 101 -2.03 -3.63 7.96
CA LYS A 101 -1.43 -3.67 6.62
C LYS A 101 0.06 -4.00 6.64
N LEU A 102 0.82 -3.43 7.58
CA LEU A 102 2.27 -3.70 7.71
C LEU A 102 2.58 -5.16 8.09
N GLU A 103 1.72 -5.80 8.88
CA GLU A 103 1.88 -7.20 9.27
C GLU A 103 1.20 -8.18 8.30
N GLY A 104 0.56 -7.70 7.24
CA GLY A 104 -0.13 -8.53 6.25
C GLY A 104 -1.53 -9.00 6.68
N PHE A 105 -2.11 -8.39 7.70
CA PHE A 105 -3.47 -8.65 8.18
C PHE A 105 -4.51 -7.82 7.41
N THR A 106 -5.70 -8.38 7.25
CA THR A 106 -6.87 -7.64 6.78
C THR A 106 -7.48 -6.90 7.97
N TYR A 107 -7.50 -5.57 7.89
CA TYR A 107 -8.19 -4.73 8.88
C TYR A 107 -9.70 -4.97 8.79
N ALA A 108 -10.26 -5.48 9.88
CA ALA A 108 -11.66 -5.88 10.02
C ALA A 108 -12.00 -5.92 11.51
N PRO A 109 -12.21 -4.76 12.14
CA PRO A 109 -12.48 -4.69 13.57
C PRO A 109 -13.81 -5.39 13.91
N SER A 110 -13.83 -6.14 15.01
CA SER A 110 -15.04 -6.81 15.51
C SER A 110 -15.85 -5.89 16.40
N ASP A 111 -17.18 -5.90 16.24
CA ASP A 111 -18.10 -5.21 17.14
C ASP A 111 -18.25 -5.92 18.50
N SER A 112 -17.92 -7.22 18.58
CA SER A 112 -18.08 -8.04 19.78
C SER A 112 -16.78 -8.26 20.55
N ALA A 113 -15.64 -8.35 19.84
CA ALA A 113 -14.35 -8.64 20.44
C ALA A 113 -13.43 -7.42 20.31
N TYR A 114 -13.26 -6.67 21.42
CA TYR A 114 -12.46 -5.45 21.44
C TYR A 114 -10.99 -5.66 21.01
N TRP A 115 -10.46 -6.87 21.15
CA TRP A 115 -9.09 -7.19 20.78
C TRP A 115 -8.94 -7.62 19.32
N GLN A 116 -10.03 -7.87 18.60
CA GLN A 116 -10.00 -8.32 17.21
C GLN A 116 -10.07 -7.11 16.28
N HIS A 117 -8.91 -6.54 15.94
CA HIS A 117 -8.82 -5.41 15.01
C HIS A 117 -8.67 -5.86 13.55
N GLY A 118 -8.18 -7.07 13.33
CA GLY A 118 -8.03 -7.65 12.01
C GLY A 118 -7.68 -9.13 12.06
N HIS A 119 -7.63 -9.76 10.90
CA HIS A 119 -7.32 -11.19 10.77
C HIS A 119 -6.45 -11.46 9.54
N SER A 120 -5.61 -12.48 9.66
CA SER A 120 -4.81 -13.03 8.55
C SER A 120 -5.44 -14.33 8.05
N THR A 121 -5.86 -15.19 8.99
CA THR A 121 -6.61 -16.42 8.75
C THR A 121 -7.83 -16.49 9.67
N GLU A 122 -8.60 -17.57 9.60
CA GLU A 122 -9.76 -17.80 10.49
C GLU A 122 -9.38 -17.91 11.98
N ARG A 123 -8.12 -18.23 12.26
CA ARG A 123 -7.61 -18.45 13.62
C ARG A 123 -6.54 -17.46 14.04
N ASP A 124 -6.10 -16.58 13.13
CA ASP A 124 -4.98 -15.67 13.38
C ASP A 124 -5.43 -14.20 13.34
N PHE A 125 -5.31 -13.55 14.49
CA PHE A 125 -5.85 -12.21 14.73
C PHE A 125 -4.77 -11.23 15.14
N ILE A 126 -5.07 -9.93 15.02
CA ILE A 126 -4.19 -8.85 15.47
C ILE A 126 -4.93 -7.90 16.42
N TYR A 127 -4.26 -7.58 17.51
CA TYR A 127 -4.68 -6.56 18.48
C TYR A 127 -3.64 -5.45 18.53
N VAL A 128 -4.09 -4.20 18.39
CA VAL A 128 -3.23 -3.02 18.39
C VAL A 128 -3.65 -2.11 19.53
N THR A 129 -2.72 -1.74 20.41
CA THR A 129 -3.02 -0.84 21.51
C THR A 129 -1.87 0.13 21.78
N THR A 130 -2.21 1.36 22.14
CA THR A 130 -1.23 2.34 22.63
C THR A 130 -1.00 2.22 24.13
N GLN A 131 -1.62 1.25 24.81
CA GLN A 131 -1.47 1.05 26.24
C GLN A 131 -0.28 0.17 26.59
N ASN A 132 0.21 0.33 27.83
CA ASN A 132 1.19 -0.57 28.41
C ASN A 132 0.49 -1.81 28.98
N LEU A 133 0.87 -2.99 28.50
CA LEU A 133 0.25 -4.24 28.94
C LEU A 133 1.01 -4.87 30.11
N SER A 134 0.31 -5.09 31.22
CA SER A 134 0.82 -5.85 32.37
C SER A 134 0.71 -7.35 32.16
N HIS A 135 1.43 -8.13 32.97
CA HIS A 135 1.37 -9.59 32.92
C HIS A 135 -0.04 -10.14 33.16
N ALA A 136 -0.78 -9.55 34.11
CA ALA A 136 -2.15 -9.96 34.42
C ALA A 136 -3.11 -9.72 33.24
N GLN A 137 -2.96 -8.58 32.56
CA GLN A 137 -3.75 -8.27 31.36
C GLN A 137 -3.43 -9.23 30.20
N LEU A 138 -2.16 -9.58 30.00
CA LEU A 138 -1.76 -10.56 28.98
C LEU A 138 -2.33 -11.96 29.29
N GLN A 139 -2.34 -12.35 30.56
CA GLN A 139 -2.93 -13.63 30.98
C GLN A 139 -4.44 -13.67 30.74
N GLN A 140 -5.15 -12.60 31.09
CA GLN A 140 -6.58 -12.48 30.80
C GLN A 140 -6.85 -12.53 29.29
N LEU A 141 -6.07 -11.79 28.50
CA LEU A 141 -6.20 -11.77 27.04
C LEU A 141 -5.95 -13.16 26.43
N SER A 142 -4.93 -13.89 26.90
CA SER A 142 -4.64 -15.26 26.47
C SER A 142 -5.84 -16.19 26.74
N ALA A 143 -6.49 -16.05 27.89
CA ALA A 143 -7.68 -16.83 28.23
C ALA A 143 -8.90 -16.47 27.35
N GLU A 144 -9.11 -15.18 27.06
CA GLU A 144 -10.20 -14.71 26.18
C GLU A 144 -10.02 -15.16 24.72
N VAL A 145 -8.78 -15.17 24.23
CA VAL A 145 -8.43 -15.69 22.89
C VAL A 145 -8.58 -17.21 22.85
N GLY A 146 -8.24 -17.91 23.92
CA GLY A 146 -8.32 -19.37 23.98
C GLY A 146 -7.25 -20.06 23.15
N ALA A 147 -7.16 -21.39 23.28
CA ALA A 147 -6.05 -22.18 22.73
C ALA A 147 -6.12 -22.42 21.20
N GLU A 148 -7.31 -22.31 20.61
CA GLU A 148 -7.53 -22.60 19.17
C GLU A 148 -7.18 -21.43 18.24
N ARG A 149 -6.89 -20.25 18.79
CA ARG A 149 -6.66 -19.01 18.05
C ARG A 149 -5.30 -18.42 18.43
N SER A 150 -4.60 -17.80 17.49
CA SER A 150 -3.41 -17.00 17.73
C SER A 150 -3.75 -15.51 17.70
N LEU A 151 -3.06 -14.74 18.55
CA LEU A 151 -3.19 -13.29 18.58
C LEU A 151 -1.82 -12.61 18.56
N LEU A 152 -1.59 -11.80 17.53
CA LEU A 152 -0.48 -10.84 17.47
C LEU A 152 -0.88 -9.56 18.21
N VAL A 153 -0.22 -9.29 19.33
CA VAL A 153 -0.44 -8.10 20.15
C VAL A 153 0.67 -7.08 19.89
N LEU A 154 0.31 -5.96 19.28
CA LEU A 154 1.19 -4.81 19.09
C LEU A 154 0.86 -3.74 20.13
N CYS A 155 1.79 -3.48 21.04
CA CYS A 155 1.63 -2.51 22.13
C CYS A 155 2.78 -1.50 22.19
N LEU A 156 2.63 -0.40 22.93
CA LEU A 156 3.76 0.53 23.17
C LEU A 156 4.84 -0.13 24.03
N ALA A 157 4.43 -0.73 25.14
CA ALA A 157 5.31 -1.53 25.98
C ALA A 157 4.52 -2.60 26.71
N PHE A 158 5.24 -3.62 27.19
CA PHE A 158 4.66 -4.66 28.04
C PHE A 158 5.65 -5.07 29.11
N ARG A 159 5.12 -5.59 30.23
CA ARG A 159 5.91 -6.15 31.35
C ARG A 159 5.65 -7.65 31.45
N GLY A 160 6.68 -8.45 31.20
CA GLY A 160 6.62 -9.92 31.26
C GLY A 160 7.46 -10.55 30.15
N ARG A 161 7.64 -11.87 30.19
CA ARG A 161 8.20 -12.64 29.07
C ARG A 161 7.06 -13.02 28.13
N ALA A 162 7.15 -12.61 26.87
CA ALA A 162 6.15 -12.94 25.85
C ALA A 162 6.08 -14.45 25.58
N ASP A 163 7.21 -15.15 25.70
CA ASP A 163 7.37 -16.58 25.42
C ASP A 163 6.65 -17.54 26.40
N ARG A 164 5.85 -17.00 27.34
CA ARG A 164 5.06 -17.81 28.28
C ARG A 164 3.68 -18.20 27.76
N PHE A 165 3.22 -17.57 26.68
CA PHE A 165 1.88 -17.79 26.13
C PHE A 165 2.02 -18.49 24.78
N GLU A 166 1.44 -19.68 24.63
CA GLU A 166 1.50 -20.44 23.38
C GLU A 166 0.69 -19.78 22.26
N ASN A 167 -0.37 -19.05 22.62
CA ASN A 167 -1.31 -18.43 21.70
C ASN A 167 -1.10 -16.92 21.48
N LEU A 168 -0.20 -16.26 22.22
CA LEU A 168 0.04 -14.83 22.11
C LEU A 168 1.45 -14.52 21.60
N THR A 169 1.54 -13.68 20.57
CA THR A 169 2.80 -13.06 20.16
C THR A 169 2.75 -11.58 20.51
N VAL A 170 3.56 -11.13 21.48
CA VAL A 170 3.56 -9.73 21.93
C VAL A 170 4.79 -9.00 21.40
N LYS A 171 4.58 -7.90 20.69
CA LYS A 171 5.66 -7.08 20.13
C LYS A 171 5.43 -5.60 20.38
N LYS A 172 6.53 -4.82 20.40
CA LYS A 172 6.49 -3.36 20.55
C LYS A 172 6.30 -2.68 19.20
N ILE A 173 5.39 -1.70 19.13
CA ILE A 173 5.05 -1.01 17.89
C ILE A 173 6.27 -0.32 17.25
N PRO A 174 7.01 0.60 17.93
CA PRO A 174 8.09 1.31 17.27
C PRO A 174 9.19 0.37 16.77
N THR A 175 9.57 -0.63 17.57
CA THR A 175 10.60 -1.61 17.19
C THR A 175 10.19 -2.46 16.00
N GLN A 176 8.93 -2.88 15.89
CA GLN A 176 8.46 -3.64 14.72
C GLN A 176 8.41 -2.80 13.46
N VAL A 177 7.86 -1.60 13.58
CA VAL A 177 7.71 -0.67 12.46
C VAL A 177 9.09 -0.27 11.92
N LEU A 178 10.06 -0.02 12.81
CA LEU A 178 11.45 0.25 12.43
C LEU A 178 12.14 -0.93 11.75
N ALA A 179 11.81 -2.17 12.11
CA ALA A 179 12.43 -3.36 11.51
C ALA A 179 11.88 -3.71 10.12
N ARG A 180 10.65 -3.27 9.79
CA ARG A 180 9.99 -3.60 8.51
C ARG A 180 10.07 -2.50 7.45
N CYS A 181 10.35 -1.26 7.84
CA CYS A 181 10.32 -0.11 6.94
C CYS A 181 11.68 0.58 6.87
N GLU A 182 11.91 1.28 5.76
CA GLU A 182 13.03 2.22 5.61
C GLU A 182 12.62 3.60 6.14
N TRP A 183 13.55 4.30 6.79
CA TRP A 183 13.27 5.57 7.49
C TRP A 183 14.34 6.60 7.18
N GLY A 184 13.95 7.88 7.14
CA GLY A 184 14.90 8.99 7.04
C GLY A 184 15.48 9.24 5.64
N HIS A 185 14.85 8.70 4.60
CA HIS A 185 15.16 9.00 3.20
C HIS A 185 14.20 10.10 2.71
N ASP A 186 14.60 11.36 2.86
CA ASP A 186 13.91 12.54 2.29
C ASP A 186 14.53 12.98 0.96
N ASP A 187 15.64 12.38 0.56
CA ASP A 187 16.25 12.59 -0.72
C ASP A 187 15.69 11.58 -1.74
N TYR A 188 15.32 12.06 -2.91
CA TYR A 188 14.89 11.24 -4.07
C TYR A 188 16.04 10.36 -4.62
N SER A 189 17.04 10.01 -3.79
CA SER A 189 18.17 9.14 -4.10
C SER A 189 17.72 7.68 -3.96
N LEU A 190 16.91 7.22 -4.91
CA LEU A 190 16.62 5.80 -5.05
C LEU A 190 17.94 5.06 -5.33
N LYS A 191 18.53 4.42 -4.32
CA LYS A 191 19.60 3.44 -4.55
C LYS A 191 18.97 2.22 -5.22
N VAL A 192 19.01 2.20 -6.55
CA VAL A 192 18.54 1.10 -7.39
C VAL A 192 19.51 -0.10 -7.31
N GLU A 193 19.87 -0.54 -6.10
CA GLU A 193 20.82 -1.65 -5.90
C GLU A 193 20.09 -2.99 -5.71
N ASN A 194 18.82 -2.97 -5.28
CA ASN A 194 18.04 -4.17 -4.96
C ASN A 194 16.80 -4.37 -5.86
N LEU A 195 16.85 -3.96 -7.13
CA LEU A 195 15.83 -4.40 -8.07
C LEU A 195 16.07 -5.88 -8.41
N PRO A 196 15.07 -6.77 -8.26
CA PRO A 196 15.18 -8.11 -8.83
C PRO A 196 15.43 -7.97 -10.34
N HIS A 197 16.43 -8.70 -10.85
CA HIS A 197 16.75 -8.68 -12.26
C HIS A 197 15.49 -9.02 -13.07
N ALA A 198 15.18 -8.18 -14.06
CA ALA A 198 14.11 -8.47 -15.00
C ALA A 198 14.39 -9.85 -15.63
N PRO A 199 13.37 -10.70 -15.79
CA PRO A 199 13.55 -11.99 -16.47
C PRO A 199 14.11 -11.74 -17.87
N ASP A 200 15.10 -12.56 -18.25
CA ASP A 200 15.75 -12.46 -19.57
C ASP A 200 14.70 -12.55 -20.67
N VAL A 201 14.58 -11.49 -21.46
CA VAL A 201 13.82 -11.47 -22.72
C VAL A 201 14.59 -12.25 -23.78
N THR A 202 14.65 -13.58 -23.65
CA THR A 202 15.08 -14.46 -24.73
C THR A 202 13.97 -14.52 -25.78
N GLY A 203 13.99 -13.61 -26.76
CA GLY A 203 13.03 -13.66 -27.86
C GLY A 203 13.24 -12.68 -29.00
N PHE A 204 13.83 -11.50 -28.76
CA PHE A 204 14.06 -10.54 -29.84
C PHE A 204 15.44 -10.73 -30.48
N ARG A 205 15.55 -11.68 -31.41
CA ARG A 205 16.62 -11.64 -32.43
C ARG A 205 16.37 -10.42 -33.31
N LYS A 206 17.18 -9.37 -33.12
CA LYS A 206 17.28 -8.31 -34.14
C LYS A 206 17.80 -8.94 -35.44
N PRO A 207 17.16 -8.71 -36.60
CA PRO A 207 17.73 -9.14 -37.86
C PRO A 207 18.99 -8.30 -38.11
N VAL A 208 20.13 -8.97 -38.21
CA VAL A 208 21.39 -8.34 -38.63
C VAL A 208 21.34 -8.24 -40.15
N THR A 209 21.24 -7.03 -40.69
CA THR A 209 21.57 -6.78 -42.11
C THR A 209 23.04 -6.39 -42.19
N SER A 210 23.76 -7.12 -43.04
CA SER A 210 25.12 -6.82 -43.47
C SER A 210 25.11 -5.56 -44.32
N ASP A 211 25.23 -4.40 -43.67
CA ASP A 211 25.96 -3.24 -44.18
C ASP A 211 25.90 -2.14 -43.12
N GLY A 212 27.08 -1.69 -42.69
CA GLY A 212 27.30 -0.83 -41.52
C GLY A 212 26.84 0.62 -41.71
N GLN A 213 25.53 0.85 -41.81
CA GLN A 213 24.95 2.18 -41.73
C GLN A 213 23.74 2.20 -40.79
N LEU A 214 23.88 2.92 -39.68
CA LEU A 214 22.77 3.29 -38.79
C LEU A 214 21.90 4.32 -39.52
N SER A 215 20.78 3.89 -40.10
CA SER A 215 19.68 4.77 -40.45
C SER A 215 18.69 4.80 -39.28
N LEU A 216 18.40 6.00 -38.77
CA LEU A 216 17.31 6.24 -37.82
C LEU A 216 15.98 5.99 -38.56
N PRO A 217 15.05 5.17 -38.03
CA PRO A 217 13.75 5.07 -38.64
C PRO A 217 12.92 6.33 -38.35
N ASN A 218 12.37 6.87 -39.43
CA ASN A 218 11.47 8.01 -39.46
C ASN A 218 10.26 7.80 -38.56
N VAL A 219 9.90 8.85 -37.82
CA VAL A 219 8.65 8.99 -37.09
C VAL A 219 7.54 9.33 -38.07
N THR A 220 6.96 8.33 -38.71
CA THR A 220 5.62 8.35 -39.30
C THR A 220 5.20 6.91 -39.54
N ASP A 221 4.33 6.37 -38.68
CA ASP A 221 3.11 5.64 -39.07
C ASP A 221 2.52 4.90 -37.85
N PHE A 222 1.35 5.40 -37.44
CA PHE A 222 0.23 4.83 -36.67
C PHE A 222 0.49 3.95 -35.43
#